data_AF-A0A0P0Y801-F1
#
_entry.id   AF-A0A0P0Y801-F1
#
_cell.length_a   1.000
_cell.length_b   1.000
_cell.length_c   1.000
_cell.angle_alpha   90.00
_cell.angle_beta   90.00
_cell.angle_gamma   90.00
#
_symmetry.space_group_name_H-M   'P 1'
#
loop_
_entity.id
_entity.type
_entity.pdbx_description
1 polymer ?
#
loop_
_entity_poly.entity_id
_entity_poly.type
_entity_poly.pdbx_seq_one_letter_code
_entity_poly.pdbx_strand_id
1 'polypeptide(L)'
;MDNARESEDEHCLYAQELVFAYNRSMVLRAAIQLGLLDALAAGGDALTTDELAGKIQATDGVAVDRILRFLASFDVVRCSTETSPDGGAALIRRYTPAPVCRWLTKNNGEGSLAPFSMFIIDEDHLLPWQHIAEAVASGGPAPSERTHGMPYHEYIGKNKRLGGLFDHAMAQHSAIRARKMLERFEGFDGIQRLVDAGGGDGSTLGMIT
;
A
#
# COMPACT_ATOMS: atom_id res chain seq x y z
N MET A 1 -13.96 -13.79 -36.57
CA MET A 1 -14.89 -12.96 -35.79
C MET A 1 -14.65 -13.10 -34.30
N ASP A 2 -14.26 -14.27 -33.78
CA ASP A 2 -13.92 -14.46 -32.35
C ASP A 2 -12.78 -13.56 -31.86
N ASN A 3 -11.60 -13.66 -32.48
CA ASN A 3 -10.40 -12.94 -32.01
C ASN A 3 -10.56 -11.41 -31.93
N ALA A 4 -11.40 -10.82 -32.79
CA ALA A 4 -11.67 -9.38 -32.77
C ALA A 4 -12.63 -8.99 -31.62
N ARG A 5 -13.58 -9.85 -31.27
CA ARG A 5 -14.47 -9.64 -30.12
C ARG A 5 -13.75 -9.89 -28.80
N GLU A 6 -12.96 -10.96 -28.72
CA GLU A 6 -12.10 -11.24 -27.56
C GLU A 6 -11.17 -10.06 -27.27
N SER A 7 -10.56 -9.47 -28.30
CA SER A 7 -9.73 -8.27 -28.15
C SER A 7 -10.51 -7.03 -27.65
N GLU A 8 -11.74 -6.83 -28.11
CA GLU A 8 -12.58 -5.69 -27.67
C GLU A 8 -12.98 -5.83 -26.19
N ASP A 9 -13.35 -7.05 -25.77
CA ASP A 9 -13.70 -7.35 -24.39
C ASP A 9 -12.48 -7.18 -23.47
N GLU A 10 -11.29 -7.63 -23.87
CA GLU A 10 -10.03 -7.41 -23.14
C GLU A 10 -9.70 -5.91 -22.97
N HIS A 11 -9.87 -5.11 -24.02
CA HIS A 11 -9.66 -3.66 -23.93
C HIS A 11 -10.67 -3.00 -22.97
N CYS A 12 -11.94 -3.42 -23.01
CA CYS A 12 -12.96 -2.91 -22.11
C CYS A 12 -12.63 -3.26 -20.65
N LEU A 13 -12.25 -4.52 -20.38
CA LEU A 13 -11.85 -4.98 -19.05
C LEU A 13 -10.65 -4.20 -18.53
N TYR A 14 -9.61 -4.02 -19.35
CA TYR A 14 -8.44 -3.25 -18.95
C TYR A 14 -8.78 -1.78 -18.63
N ALA A 15 -9.65 -1.15 -19.43
CA ALA A 15 -10.14 0.20 -19.15
C ALA A 15 -10.89 0.26 -17.81
N GLN A 16 -11.69 -0.75 -17.48
CA GLN A 16 -12.35 -0.85 -16.17
C GLN A 16 -11.33 -1.01 -15.03
N GLU A 17 -10.28 -1.81 -15.22
CA GLU A 17 -9.21 -1.94 -14.22
C GLU A 17 -8.53 -0.60 -13.91
N LEU A 18 -8.27 0.21 -14.94
CA LEU A 18 -7.69 1.54 -14.78
C LEU A 18 -8.64 2.47 -14.00
N VAL A 19 -9.93 2.48 -14.34
CA VAL A 19 -10.95 3.31 -13.66
C VAL A 19 -11.10 2.92 -12.19
N PHE A 20 -11.08 1.62 -11.88
CA PHE A 20 -11.28 1.12 -10.52
C PHE A 20 -9.98 0.88 -9.74
N ALA A 21 -8.81 1.24 -10.30
CA ALA A 21 -7.52 1.06 -9.64
C ALA A 21 -7.46 1.73 -8.25
N TYR A 22 -8.07 2.91 -8.10
CA TYR A 22 -8.09 3.63 -6.83
C TYR A 22 -8.84 2.85 -5.73
N ASN A 23 -9.85 2.04 -6.07
CA ASN A 23 -10.56 1.19 -5.09
C ASN A 23 -9.59 0.19 -4.45
N ARG A 24 -8.68 -0.39 -5.25
CA ARG A 24 -7.65 -1.32 -4.75
C ARG A 24 -6.78 -0.64 -3.71
N SER A 25 -6.26 0.55 -4.01
CA SER A 25 -5.42 1.33 -3.09
C SER A 25 -6.16 1.78 -1.84
N MET A 26 -7.41 2.26 -1.96
CA MET A 26 -8.19 2.77 -0.82
C MET A 26 -8.61 1.66 0.14
N VAL A 27 -9.04 0.50 -0.36
CA VAL A 27 -9.39 -0.64 0.50
C VAL A 27 -8.15 -1.22 1.18
N LEU A 28 -7.03 -1.28 0.46
CA LEU A 28 -5.75 -1.68 1.04
C LEU A 28 -5.32 -0.76 2.20
N ARG A 29 -5.43 0.56 2.02
CA ARG A 29 -5.21 1.55 3.08
C ARG A 29 -6.03 1.28 4.31
N ALA A 30 -7.33 1.04 4.12
CA ALA A 30 -8.24 0.81 5.22
C ALA A 30 -7.83 -0.44 6.01
N ALA A 31 -7.47 -1.52 5.32
CA ALA A 31 -6.98 -2.74 5.97
C ALA A 31 -5.66 -2.53 6.73
N ILE A 32 -4.73 -1.74 6.18
CA ILE A 32 -3.48 -1.37 6.87
C ILE A 32 -3.78 -0.52 8.11
N GLN A 33 -4.60 0.53 7.95
CA GLN A 33 -4.94 1.47 9.02
C GLN A 33 -5.68 0.80 10.18
N LEU A 34 -6.52 -0.20 9.88
CA LEU A 34 -7.21 -1.01 10.88
C LEU A 34 -6.28 -2.04 11.56
N GLY A 35 -5.04 -2.21 11.10
CA GLY A 35 -4.14 -3.26 11.60
C GLY A 35 -4.57 -4.67 11.18
N LEU A 36 -5.46 -4.80 10.20
CA LEU A 36 -6.06 -6.07 9.79
C LEU A 36 -5.03 -7.02 9.17
N LEU A 37 -4.13 -6.48 8.35
CA LEU A 37 -3.07 -7.28 7.72
C LEU A 37 -2.02 -7.73 8.75
N ASP A 38 -1.68 -6.87 9.73
CA ASP A 38 -0.79 -7.24 10.84
C ASP A 38 -1.44 -8.32 11.73
N ALA A 39 -2.74 -8.21 12.02
CA ALA A 39 -3.48 -9.20 12.79
C ALA A 39 -3.53 -10.57 12.10
N LEU A 40 -3.66 -10.59 10.77
CA LEU A 40 -3.56 -11.80 9.94
C LEU A 40 -2.14 -12.37 9.93
N ALA A 41 -1.12 -11.52 9.75
CA ALA A 41 0.27 -11.95 9.61
C ALA A 41 0.90 -12.40 10.94
N ALA A 42 0.39 -11.94 12.09
CA ALA A 42 0.85 -12.38 13.41
C ALA A 42 0.37 -13.80 13.77
N GLY A 43 -0.65 -14.32 13.09
CA GLY A 43 -1.17 -15.68 13.30
C GLY A 43 -0.46 -16.71 12.42
N GLY A 44 -0.55 -17.99 12.82
CA GLY A 44 -0.20 -19.13 11.97
C GLY A 44 -1.41 -19.78 11.30
N ASP A 45 -2.59 -19.63 11.90
CA ASP A 45 -3.83 -20.30 11.50
C ASP A 45 -4.73 -19.37 10.68
N ALA A 46 -5.66 -19.99 9.91
CA ALA A 46 -6.70 -19.26 9.20
C ALA A 46 -7.72 -18.69 10.19
N LEU A 47 -7.98 -17.38 10.13
CA LEU A 47 -8.86 -16.68 11.07
C LEU A 47 -10.22 -16.39 10.44
N THR A 48 -11.28 -16.60 11.21
CA THR A 48 -12.63 -16.16 10.86
C THR A 48 -12.75 -14.63 10.91
N THR A 49 -13.79 -14.10 10.26
CA THR A 49 -14.12 -12.68 10.32
C THR A 49 -14.30 -12.19 11.76
N ASP A 50 -14.98 -12.95 12.62
CA ASP A 50 -15.27 -12.53 13.99
C ASP A 50 -14.00 -12.50 14.85
N GLU A 51 -13.09 -13.46 14.67
CA GLU A 51 -11.78 -13.44 15.33
C GLU A 51 -10.94 -12.24 14.90
N LEU A 52 -10.96 -11.89 13.61
CA LEU A 52 -10.26 -10.72 13.09
C LEU A 52 -10.86 -9.42 13.61
N ALA A 53 -12.19 -9.30 13.57
CA ALA A 53 -12.91 -8.13 14.10
C ALA A 53 -12.60 -7.95 15.59
N GLY A 54 -12.57 -9.04 16.37
CA GLY A 54 -12.16 -9.01 17.78
C GLY A 54 -10.72 -8.54 17.99
N LYS A 55 -9.76 -9.00 17.17
CA LYS A 55 -8.34 -8.58 17.24
C LYS A 55 -8.14 -7.10 16.96
N ILE A 56 -8.89 -6.53 16.00
CA ILE A 56 -8.79 -5.11 15.64
C ILE A 56 -9.80 -4.22 16.36
N GLN A 57 -10.60 -4.79 17.28
CA GLN A 57 -11.67 -4.11 18.01
C GLN A 57 -12.72 -3.43 17.09
N ALA A 58 -13.00 -4.04 15.94
CA ALA A 58 -14.03 -3.56 15.02
C ALA A 58 -15.42 -3.99 15.52
N THR A 59 -16.37 -3.07 15.47
CA THR A 59 -17.77 -3.32 15.86
C THR A 59 -18.58 -4.02 14.77
N ASP A 60 -18.19 -3.87 13.49
CA ASP A 60 -18.90 -4.42 12.34
C ASP A 60 -18.06 -5.51 11.65
N GLY A 61 -18.28 -6.77 12.05
CA GLY A 61 -17.67 -7.92 11.39
C GLY A 61 -18.05 -8.04 9.91
N VAL A 62 -19.26 -7.62 9.52
CA VAL A 62 -19.70 -7.69 8.11
C VAL A 62 -18.88 -6.74 7.23
N ALA A 63 -18.55 -5.55 7.73
CA ALA A 63 -17.65 -4.62 7.03
C ALA A 63 -16.22 -5.18 6.92
N VAL A 64 -15.70 -5.81 7.98
CA VAL A 64 -14.39 -6.48 7.96
C VAL A 64 -14.36 -7.59 6.91
N ASP A 65 -15.40 -8.42 6.86
CA ASP A 65 -15.54 -9.47 5.83
C ASP A 65 -15.57 -8.90 4.41
N ARG A 66 -16.25 -7.77 4.18
CA ARG A 66 -16.29 -7.12 2.86
C ARG A 66 -14.90 -6.63 2.43
N ILE A 67 -14.12 -6.04 3.34
CA ILE A 67 -12.74 -5.63 3.07
C ILE A 67 -11.88 -6.85 2.72
N LEU A 68 -11.96 -7.92 3.53
CA LEU A 68 -11.17 -9.13 3.32
C LEU A 68 -11.53 -9.85 2.03
N ARG A 69 -12.81 -9.97 1.68
CA ARG A 69 -13.23 -10.56 0.40
C ARG A 69 -12.73 -9.76 -0.79
N PHE A 70 -12.81 -8.43 -0.72
CA PHE A 70 -12.29 -7.57 -1.77
C PHE A 70 -10.77 -7.73 -1.92
N LEU A 71 -10.02 -7.78 -0.81
CA LEU A 71 -8.58 -8.03 -0.84
C LEU A 71 -8.23 -9.45 -1.32
N ALA A 72 -9.10 -10.44 -1.04
CA ALA A 72 -8.94 -11.80 -1.53
C ALA A 72 -9.13 -11.89 -3.06
N SER A 73 -10.00 -11.07 -3.65
CA SER A 73 -10.13 -11.03 -5.13
C SER A 73 -8.93 -10.42 -5.84
N PHE A 74 -7.96 -9.85 -5.10
CA PHE A 74 -6.70 -9.32 -5.64
C PHE A 74 -5.47 -10.04 -5.05
N ASP A 75 -5.66 -11.26 -4.51
CA ASP A 75 -4.59 -12.08 -3.94
C ASP A 75 -3.75 -11.38 -2.84
N VAL A 76 -4.33 -10.39 -2.16
CA VAL A 76 -3.69 -9.74 -1.01
C VAL A 76 -3.82 -10.60 0.24
N VAL A 77 -4.95 -11.27 0.40
CA VAL A 77 -5.20 -12.31 1.40
C VAL A 77 -5.78 -13.53 0.69
N ARG A 78 -5.82 -14.69 1.34
CA ARG A 78 -6.55 -15.86 0.84
C ARG A 78 -7.83 -16.05 1.64
N CYS A 79 -8.88 -16.50 0.96
CA CYS A 79 -10.16 -16.84 1.58
C CYS A 79 -10.43 -18.32 1.37
N SER A 80 -10.73 -19.05 2.44
CA SER A 80 -11.30 -20.40 2.39
C SER A 80 -12.71 -20.39 3.00
N THR A 81 -13.53 -21.36 2.60
CA THR A 81 -14.87 -21.56 3.14
C THR A 81 -14.99 -22.96 3.71
N GLU A 82 -15.57 -23.07 4.90
CA GLU A 82 -15.88 -24.34 5.54
C GLU A 82 -17.36 -24.37 5.91
N THR A 83 -17.95 -25.57 5.90
CA THR A 83 -19.31 -25.77 6.41
C THR A 83 -19.33 -25.53 7.91
N SER A 84 -20.35 -24.84 8.41
CA SER A 84 -20.53 -24.68 9.86
C SER A 84 -20.57 -26.04 10.56
N PRO A 85 -19.91 -26.21 11.74
CA PRO A 85 -19.95 -27.45 12.52
C PRO A 85 -21.36 -27.93 12.84
N ASP A 86 -22.33 -27.01 12.96
CA ASP A 86 -23.72 -27.30 13.31
C ASP A 86 -24.54 -27.88 12.14
N GLY A 87 -23.91 -28.17 11.00
CA GLY A 87 -24.59 -28.65 9.79
C GLY A 87 -25.49 -27.59 9.14
N GLY A 88 -25.41 -26.33 9.58
CA GLY A 88 -26.13 -25.22 8.98
C GLY A 88 -25.65 -24.92 7.56
N ALA A 89 -26.55 -24.42 6.71
CA ALA A 89 -26.25 -24.00 5.34
C ALA A 89 -25.28 -22.80 5.24
N ALA A 90 -24.95 -22.16 6.36
CA ALA A 90 -24.04 -21.02 6.39
C ALA A 90 -22.58 -21.49 6.31
N LEU A 91 -21.88 -21.05 5.25
CA LEU A 91 -20.44 -21.23 5.10
C LEU A 91 -19.70 -20.22 5.98
N ILE A 92 -18.73 -20.70 6.76
CA ILE A 92 -17.80 -19.87 7.54
C ILE A 92 -16.61 -19.54 6.64
N ARG A 93 -16.32 -18.25 6.46
CA ARG A 93 -15.09 -17.80 5.79
C ARG A 93 -13.94 -17.71 6.77
N ARG A 94 -12.78 -18.19 6.35
CA ARG A 94 -11.51 -17.99 7.01
C ARG A 94 -10.50 -17.34 6.08
N TYR A 95 -9.60 -16.56 6.66
CA TYR A 95 -8.61 -15.79 5.93
C TYR A 95 -7.19 -16.11 6.41
N THR A 96 -6.27 -16.19 5.45
CA THR A 96 -4.82 -16.29 5.70
C THR A 96 -4.08 -15.21 4.93
N PRO A 97 -2.90 -14.77 5.39
CA PRO A 97 -2.08 -13.84 4.63
C PRO A 97 -1.65 -14.48 3.29
N ALA A 98 -1.71 -13.71 2.20
CA ALA A 98 -1.01 -14.07 0.97
C ALA A 98 0.46 -13.59 1.04
N PRO A 99 1.37 -14.06 0.16
CA PRO A 99 2.78 -13.68 0.22
C PRO A 99 3.03 -12.16 0.16
N VAL A 100 2.13 -11.41 -0.50
CA VAL A 100 2.22 -9.94 -0.58
C VAL A 100 1.97 -9.25 0.77
N CYS A 101 1.22 -9.86 1.71
CA CYS A 101 1.03 -9.32 3.07
C CYS A 101 2.35 -9.02 3.77
N ARG A 102 3.40 -9.81 3.53
CA ARG A 102 4.75 -9.58 4.07
C ARG A 102 5.21 -8.13 3.81
N TRP A 103 4.99 -7.62 2.60
CA TRP A 103 5.40 -6.27 2.20
C TRP A 103 4.42 -5.17 2.64
N LEU A 104 3.26 -5.53 3.19
CA LEU A 104 2.18 -4.63 3.62
C LEU A 104 1.99 -4.60 5.15
N THR A 105 2.91 -5.23 5.88
CA THR A 105 2.93 -5.37 7.34
C THR A 105 4.28 -4.92 7.87
N LYS A 106 4.53 -5.05 9.18
CA LYS A 106 5.80 -4.64 9.82
C LYS A 106 7.07 -5.28 9.22
N ASN A 107 6.93 -6.41 8.51
CA ASN A 107 7.97 -7.09 7.74
C ASN A 107 9.33 -7.29 8.47
N ASN A 108 9.32 -7.49 9.80
CA ASN A 108 10.51 -7.76 10.61
C ASN A 108 11.73 -6.85 10.33
N GLY A 109 11.51 -5.59 9.95
CA GLY A 109 12.59 -4.62 9.66
C GLY A 109 13.21 -4.71 8.25
N GLU A 110 12.68 -5.56 7.36
CA GLU A 110 13.15 -5.66 5.97
C GLU A 110 12.61 -4.55 5.05
N GLY A 111 11.78 -3.65 5.60
CA GLY A 111 11.11 -2.59 4.89
C GLY A 111 9.67 -2.94 4.53
N SER A 112 8.78 -1.95 4.61
CA SER A 112 7.34 -2.11 4.38
C SER A 112 6.83 -1.08 3.37
N LEU A 113 5.94 -1.50 2.48
CA LEU A 113 5.17 -0.60 1.61
C LEU A 113 3.95 -0.01 2.33
N ALA A 114 3.65 -0.43 3.57
CA ALA A 114 2.48 0.08 4.29
C ALA A 114 2.54 1.60 4.53
N PRO A 115 3.64 2.19 5.01
CA PRO A 115 3.74 3.65 5.14
C PRO A 115 3.65 4.38 3.80
N PHE A 116 4.23 3.81 2.75
CA PHE A 116 4.12 4.36 1.40
C PHE A 116 2.68 4.33 0.89
N SER A 117 1.96 3.23 1.14
CA SER A 117 0.53 3.12 0.87
C SER A 117 -0.28 4.11 1.69
N MET A 118 0.13 4.49 2.90
CA MET A 118 -0.56 5.54 3.65
C MET A 118 -0.30 6.93 3.08
N PHE A 119 0.93 7.19 2.61
CA PHE A 119 1.36 8.47 2.04
C PHE A 119 0.68 8.80 0.71
N ILE A 120 0.71 7.90 -0.27
CA ILE A 120 0.29 8.21 -1.66
C ILE A 120 -1.20 8.49 -1.83
N ILE A 121 -2.00 8.07 -0.86
CA ILE A 121 -3.45 8.25 -0.82
C ILE A 121 -3.87 9.08 0.40
N ASP A 122 -2.91 9.73 1.07
CA ASP A 122 -3.20 10.80 2.01
C ASP A 122 -3.92 11.92 1.26
N GLU A 123 -4.87 12.58 1.93
CA GLU A 123 -5.69 13.63 1.33
C GLU A 123 -4.83 14.77 0.77
N ASP A 124 -3.83 15.21 1.54
CA ASP A 124 -2.94 16.31 1.15
C ASP A 124 -2.06 15.93 -0.06
N HIS A 125 -1.75 14.63 -0.23
CA HIS A 125 -1.02 14.12 -1.40
C HIS A 125 -1.93 13.93 -2.61
N LEU A 126 -3.21 13.55 -2.42
CA LEU A 126 -4.16 13.30 -3.50
C LEU A 126 -4.73 14.57 -4.12
N LEU A 127 -4.99 15.62 -3.33
CA LEU A 127 -5.64 16.84 -3.83
C LEU A 127 -4.95 17.45 -5.07
N PRO A 128 -3.60 17.57 -5.13
CA PRO A 128 -2.92 18.05 -6.33
C PRO A 128 -3.22 17.25 -7.62
N TRP A 129 -3.51 15.95 -7.52
CA TRP A 129 -3.80 15.13 -8.71
C TRP A 129 -5.07 15.58 -9.44
N GLN A 130 -5.99 16.24 -8.75
CA GLN A 130 -7.22 16.78 -9.36
C GLN A 130 -6.94 17.96 -10.31
N HIS A 131 -5.77 18.60 -10.20
CA HIS A 131 -5.41 19.79 -10.99
C HIS A 131 -4.45 19.50 -12.15
N ILE A 132 -4.14 18.23 -12.46
CA ILE A 132 -3.23 17.88 -13.57
C ILE A 132 -3.78 18.40 -14.91
N ALA A 133 -5.03 18.09 -15.22
CA ALA A 133 -5.65 18.50 -16.48
C ALA A 133 -5.69 20.03 -16.63
N GLU A 134 -6.03 20.75 -15.56
CA GLU A 134 -6.09 22.21 -15.54
C GLU A 134 -4.69 22.84 -15.70
N ALA A 135 -3.68 22.31 -14.99
CA ALA A 135 -2.31 22.78 -15.10
C ALA A 135 -1.74 22.60 -16.52
N VAL A 136 -2.11 21.52 -17.20
CA VAL A 136 -1.71 21.28 -18.61
C VAL A 136 -2.47 22.21 -19.56
N ALA A 137 -3.78 22.37 -19.38
CA ALA A 137 -4.63 23.10 -20.32
C ALA A 137 -4.44 24.63 -20.23
N SER A 138 -4.30 25.17 -19.03
CA SER A 138 -4.23 26.62 -18.78
C SER A 138 -2.82 27.14 -18.53
N GLY A 139 -1.84 26.25 -18.35
CA GLY A 139 -0.52 26.63 -17.84
C GLY A 139 -0.60 27.20 -16.42
N GLY A 140 0.37 28.05 -16.06
CA GLY A 140 0.41 28.69 -14.74
C GLY A 140 0.93 27.76 -13.63
N PRO A 141 0.44 27.92 -12.38
CA PRO A 141 1.00 27.20 -11.23
C PRO A 141 0.86 25.69 -11.38
N ALA A 142 1.84 24.96 -10.85
CA ALA A 142 1.81 23.50 -10.79
C ALA A 142 0.60 22.99 -9.99
N PRO A 143 0.17 21.73 -10.17
CA PRO A 143 -1.01 21.21 -9.48
C PRO A 143 -0.96 21.35 -7.93
N SER A 144 0.21 21.22 -7.33
CA SER A 144 0.39 21.45 -5.89
C SER A 144 0.24 22.91 -5.48
N GLU A 145 0.73 23.84 -6.30
CA GLU A 145 0.61 25.28 -6.03
C GLU A 145 -0.84 25.74 -6.13
N ARG A 146 -1.65 25.12 -7.00
CA ARG A 146 -3.10 25.36 -7.09
C ARG A 146 -3.86 24.90 -5.85
N THR A 147 -3.43 23.77 -5.28
CA THR A 147 -4.07 23.17 -4.10
C THR A 147 -3.63 23.84 -2.80
N HIS A 148 -2.31 24.03 -2.65
CA HIS A 148 -1.66 24.35 -1.38
C HIS A 148 -1.04 25.76 -1.36
N GLY A 149 -1.09 26.49 -2.47
CA GLY A 149 -0.50 27.83 -2.60
C GLY A 149 1.02 27.87 -2.66
N MET A 150 1.70 26.71 -2.74
CA MET A 150 3.17 26.61 -2.78
C MET A 150 3.65 25.30 -3.44
N PRO A 151 4.93 25.20 -3.82
CA PRO A 151 5.51 23.96 -4.32
C PRO A 151 5.34 22.80 -3.32
N TYR A 152 5.12 21.59 -3.83
CA TYR A 152 4.79 20.43 -3.00
C TYR A 152 5.86 20.13 -1.93
N HIS A 153 7.14 20.28 -2.26
CA HIS A 153 8.23 20.06 -1.31
C HIS A 153 8.22 21.07 -0.15
N GLU A 154 7.87 22.34 -0.40
CA GLU A 154 7.72 23.34 0.66
C GLU A 154 6.52 23.03 1.55
N TYR A 155 5.42 22.58 0.94
CA TYR A 155 4.23 22.18 1.68
C TYR A 155 4.52 21.00 2.61
N ILE A 156 5.15 19.93 2.11
CA ILE A 156 5.60 18.80 2.94
C ILE A 156 6.51 19.28 4.07
N GLY A 157 7.47 20.17 3.78
CA GLY A 157 8.38 20.71 4.80
C GLY A 157 7.69 21.51 5.91
N LYS A 158 6.58 22.18 5.61
CA LYS A 158 5.78 22.93 6.61
C LYS A 158 4.75 22.05 7.33
N ASN A 159 4.18 21.06 6.64
CA ASN A 159 3.21 20.13 7.20
C ASN A 159 3.92 18.96 7.89
N LYS A 160 4.23 19.11 9.18
CA LYS A 160 4.95 18.10 9.97
C LYS A 160 4.31 16.70 9.94
N ARG A 161 2.98 16.62 9.86
CA ARG A 161 2.25 15.34 9.79
C ARG A 161 2.56 14.62 8.48
N LEU A 162 2.37 15.32 7.36
CA LEU A 162 2.65 14.76 6.04
C LEU A 162 4.15 14.53 5.82
N GLY A 163 5.00 15.44 6.31
CA GLY A 163 6.45 15.31 6.30
C GLY A 163 6.94 14.05 7.02
N GLY A 164 6.49 13.82 8.26
CA GLY A 164 6.84 12.60 8.98
C GLY A 164 6.34 11.32 8.29
N LEU A 165 5.15 11.38 7.66
CA LEU A 165 4.64 10.25 6.87
C LEU A 165 5.46 10.02 5.59
N PHE A 166 5.86 11.10 4.90
CA PHE A 166 6.74 11.05 3.72
C PHE A 166 8.10 10.45 4.07
N ASP A 167 8.74 10.93 5.13
CA ASP A 167 10.05 10.43 5.56
C ASP A 167 9.97 8.96 5.94
N HIS A 168 8.94 8.55 6.69
CA HIS A 168 8.73 7.16 7.05
C HIS A 168 8.47 6.26 5.82
N ALA A 169 7.67 6.75 4.87
CA ALA A 169 7.43 6.08 3.59
C ALA A 169 8.71 5.91 2.77
N MET A 170 9.53 6.96 2.65
CA MET A 170 10.79 6.92 1.92
C MET A 170 11.80 6.00 2.60
N ALA A 171 11.95 6.05 3.92
CA ALA A 171 12.88 5.20 4.66
C ALA A 171 12.55 3.71 4.45
N GLN A 172 11.27 3.33 4.60
CA GLN A 172 10.84 1.94 4.45
C GLN A 172 10.95 1.45 3.00
N HIS A 173 10.58 2.28 2.02
CA HIS A 173 10.71 1.92 0.61
C HIS A 173 12.19 1.83 0.16
N SER A 174 13.04 2.73 0.66
CA SER A 174 14.49 2.69 0.43
C SER A 174 15.12 1.46 1.06
N ALA A 175 14.70 1.04 2.26
CA ALA A 175 15.20 -0.19 2.88
C ALA A 175 14.98 -1.43 2.00
N ILE A 176 13.81 -1.55 1.37
CA ILE A 176 13.51 -2.66 0.43
C ILE A 176 14.50 -2.64 -0.75
N ARG A 177 14.77 -1.46 -1.32
CA ARG A 177 15.66 -1.31 -2.48
C ARG A 177 17.12 -1.51 -2.11
N ALA A 178 17.57 -0.91 -1.01
CA ALA A 178 18.93 -0.97 -0.52
C ALA A 178 19.34 -2.40 -0.17
N ARG A 179 18.48 -3.19 0.49
CA ARG A 179 18.77 -4.61 0.78
C ARG A 179 19.01 -5.41 -0.51
N LYS A 180 18.10 -5.30 -1.48
CA LYS A 180 18.24 -6.00 -2.77
C LYS A 180 19.49 -5.58 -3.54
N MET A 181 19.89 -4.31 -3.42
CA MET A 181 21.14 -3.82 -3.99
C MET A 181 22.34 -4.46 -3.29
N LEU A 182 22.40 -4.40 -1.95
CA LEU A 182 23.50 -4.92 -1.14
C LEU A 182 23.65 -6.45 -1.23
N GLU A 183 22.59 -7.18 -1.54
CA GLU A 183 22.66 -8.63 -1.85
C GLU A 183 23.50 -8.94 -3.11
N ARG A 184 23.72 -7.96 -3.99
CA ARG A 184 24.34 -8.15 -5.30
C ARG A 184 25.50 -7.21 -5.59
N PHE A 185 25.64 -6.15 -4.81
CA PHE A 185 26.57 -5.06 -5.06
C PHE A 185 27.63 -4.97 -3.95
N GLU A 186 28.84 -5.39 -4.30
CA GLU A 186 30.03 -5.35 -3.43
C GLU A 186 30.86 -4.07 -3.67
N GLY A 187 30.38 -3.12 -4.49
CA GLY A 187 31.17 -1.95 -4.88
C GLY A 187 31.40 -0.91 -3.78
N PHE A 188 30.82 -1.11 -2.58
CA PHE A 188 31.13 -0.33 -1.39
C PHE A 188 32.29 -0.91 -0.59
N ASP A 189 32.76 -2.12 -0.89
CA ASP A 189 33.85 -2.75 -0.17
C ASP A 189 35.15 -1.95 -0.33
N GLY A 190 35.78 -1.60 0.79
CA GLY A 190 37.06 -0.90 0.80
C GLY A 190 37.03 0.58 0.40
N ILE A 191 35.85 1.18 0.21
CA ILE A 191 35.76 2.63 -0.03
C ILE A 191 36.25 3.40 1.21
N GLN A 192 37.02 4.45 0.98
CA GLN A 192 37.50 5.32 2.07
C GLN A 192 36.60 6.53 2.32
N ARG A 193 35.80 6.91 1.32
CA ARG A 193 34.94 8.09 1.37
C ARG A 193 33.64 7.76 0.66
N LEU A 194 32.54 7.94 1.38
CA LEU A 194 31.18 7.85 0.86
C LEU A 194 30.47 9.15 1.22
N VAL A 195 29.74 9.72 0.27
CA VAL A 195 28.96 10.95 0.46
C VAL A 195 27.52 10.63 0.11
N ASP A 196 26.61 10.93 1.02
CA ASP A 196 25.17 10.77 0.82
C ASP A 196 24.54 12.13 0.44
N ALA A 197 24.44 12.38 -0.86
CA ALA A 197 23.88 13.61 -1.39
C ALA A 197 22.36 13.45 -1.60
N GLY A 198 21.56 14.18 -0.83
CA GLY A 198 20.09 14.10 -0.91
C GLY A 198 19.50 12.84 -0.28
N GLY A 199 20.18 12.22 0.68
CA GLY A 199 19.79 10.96 1.32
C GLY A 199 18.59 10.99 2.28
N GLY A 200 17.91 12.13 2.41
CA GLY A 200 16.77 12.28 3.33
C GLY A 200 17.20 12.12 4.78
N ASP A 201 16.73 11.06 5.43
CA ASP A 201 17.04 10.73 6.84
C ASP A 201 18.34 9.90 7.01
N GLY A 202 19.03 9.60 5.91
CA GLY A 202 20.27 8.81 5.92
C GLY A 202 20.06 7.31 6.10
N SER A 203 18.80 6.81 6.06
CA SER A 203 18.50 5.38 6.23
C SER A 203 19.26 4.50 5.24
N THR A 204 19.38 4.93 3.98
CA THR A 204 20.13 4.16 2.96
C THR A 204 21.62 4.12 3.27
N LEU A 205 22.20 5.27 3.63
CA LEU A 205 23.62 5.33 4.01
C LEU A 205 23.92 4.44 5.21
N GLY A 206 23.07 4.49 6.24
CA GLY A 206 23.22 3.66 7.45
C GLY A 206 23.09 2.15 7.20
N MET A 207 22.61 1.72 6.04
CA MET A 207 22.59 0.31 5.64
C MET A 207 23.85 -0.12 4.88
N ILE A 208 24.56 0.85 4.28
CA ILE A 208 25.80 0.62 3.52
C ILE A 208 27.00 0.62 4.47
N THR A 209 26.99 1.47 5.49
CA THR A 209 28.11 1.72 6.42
C THR A 209 28.08 0.88 7.69
#